data_AF-A0A0F9FJD2-F1
#
_entry.id   AF-A0A0F9FJD2-F1
#
_cell.length_a   1.000
_cell.length_b   1.000
_cell.length_c   1.000
_cell.angle_alpha   90.00
_cell.angle_beta   90.00
_cell.angle_gamma   90.00
#
_symmetry.space_group_name_H-M   'P 1'
#
loop_
_entity.id
_entity.type
_entity.pdbx_description
1 polymer ?
#
loop_
_entity_poly.entity_id
_entity_poly.type
_entity_poly.pdbx_seq_one_letter_code
_entity_poly.pdbx_strand_id
1 'polypeptide(L)'
;IVRGWGPVACMTWMGYIDPFKAHTAGRVKKYLGIIPGSGLKKGETAGYNLEAKGRTYIVMNNTILQKDPFYYDFYIKKKLYYGETRRDIKGVIWPPFDDILDNPELCPDYLECAKRLIGKAKREGRKPKKPSCKAHLNNMARRYLWGLLASHAAQIMREALNLPVDNYKAHEGYIGPKLIKDW
;
A
#
# COMPACT_ATOMS: atom_id res chain seq x y z
N ILE A 1 16.37 1.15 -14.45
CA ILE A 1 15.31 0.11 -14.44
C ILE A 1 14.97 -0.27 -12.99
N VAL A 2 13.69 -0.49 -12.67
CA VAL A 2 13.23 -0.95 -11.34
C VAL A 2 13.40 -2.46 -11.24
N ARG A 3 14.09 -2.96 -10.20
CA ARG A 3 14.28 -4.41 -10.04
C ARG A 3 12.94 -5.11 -9.76
N GLY A 4 12.74 -6.28 -10.37
CA GLY A 4 11.50 -7.06 -10.26
C GLY A 4 10.38 -6.65 -11.23
N TRP A 5 10.64 -5.68 -12.11
CA TRP A 5 9.70 -5.24 -13.15
C TRP A 5 10.22 -5.67 -14.52
N GLY A 6 9.59 -6.69 -15.09
CA GLY A 6 9.75 -7.02 -16.52
C GLY A 6 8.80 -6.19 -17.38
N PRO A 7 8.98 -6.17 -18.72
CA PRO A 7 8.12 -5.41 -19.65
C PRO A 7 6.62 -5.71 -19.45
N VAL A 8 6.25 -6.98 -19.25
CA VAL A 8 4.86 -7.39 -18.98
C VAL A 8 4.33 -6.80 -17.68
N ALA A 9 5.14 -6.74 -16.62
CA ALA A 9 4.75 -6.14 -15.35
C ALA A 9 4.51 -4.63 -15.48
N CYS A 10 5.39 -3.94 -16.23
CA CYS A 10 5.23 -2.52 -16.56
C CYS A 10 3.93 -2.29 -17.35
N MET A 11 3.71 -3.04 -18.43
CA MET A 11 2.49 -2.93 -19.25
C MET A 11 1.23 -3.25 -18.45
N THR A 12 1.28 -4.26 -17.57
CA THR A 12 0.16 -4.59 -16.68
C THR A 12 -0.17 -3.40 -15.78
N TRP A 13 0.85 -2.77 -15.19
CA TRP A 13 0.63 -1.63 -14.31
C TRP A 13 0.07 -0.41 -15.07
N MET A 14 0.64 -0.11 -16.24
CA MET A 14 0.18 0.99 -17.11
C MET A 14 -1.24 0.75 -17.64
N GLY A 15 -1.58 -0.49 -18.00
CA GLY A 15 -2.90 -0.84 -18.54
C GLY A 15 -4.06 -0.61 -17.57
N TYR A 16 -3.78 -0.56 -16.26
CA TYR A 16 -4.78 -0.24 -15.24
C TYR A 16 -4.76 1.22 -14.78
N ILE A 17 -3.93 2.08 -15.36
CA ILE A 17 -3.89 3.49 -15.01
C ILE A 17 -4.36 4.29 -16.22
N ASP A 18 -5.49 4.97 -16.08
CA ASP A 18 -5.92 5.97 -17.04
C ASP A 18 -5.27 7.32 -16.65
N PRO A 19 -4.26 7.80 -17.42
CA PRO A 19 -3.54 9.01 -17.06
C PRO A 19 -4.44 10.25 -17.15
N PHE A 20 -5.54 10.25 -17.92
CA PHE A 20 -6.45 11.40 -18.02
C PHE A 20 -7.35 11.53 -16.78
N LYS A 21 -7.73 10.40 -16.18
CA LYS A 21 -8.58 10.38 -14.96
C LYS A 21 -7.77 10.45 -13.67
N ALA A 22 -6.59 9.84 -13.66
CA ALA A 22 -5.68 9.84 -12.52
C ALA A 22 -4.76 11.07 -12.59
N HIS A 23 -5.27 12.25 -12.24
CA HIS A 23 -4.44 13.47 -12.16
C HIS A 23 -3.88 13.76 -10.76
N THR A 24 -4.12 12.89 -9.78
CA THR A 24 -3.51 12.97 -8.44
C THR A 24 -3.10 11.60 -7.93
N ALA A 25 -2.12 11.57 -7.03
CA ALA A 25 -1.69 10.36 -6.32
C ALA A 25 -2.84 9.69 -5.55
N GLY A 26 -3.77 10.47 -5.00
CA GLY A 26 -4.95 9.95 -4.30
C GLY A 26 -5.93 9.22 -5.22
N ARG A 27 -6.16 9.76 -6.43
CA ARG A 27 -7.10 9.17 -7.41
C ARG A 27 -6.61 7.83 -7.93
N VAL A 28 -5.32 7.69 -8.26
CA VAL A 28 -4.76 6.40 -8.68
C VAL A 28 -4.85 5.35 -7.57
N LYS A 29 -4.55 5.74 -6.31
CA LYS A 29 -4.68 4.85 -5.15
C LYS A 29 -6.13 4.40 -4.91
N LYS A 30 -7.10 5.30 -5.11
CA LYS A 30 -8.53 4.99 -5.04
C LYS A 30 -8.91 3.98 -6.11
N TYR A 31 -8.55 4.25 -7.36
CA TYR A 31 -8.89 3.40 -8.51
C TYR A 31 -8.32 1.98 -8.37
N LEU A 32 -7.08 1.86 -7.88
CA LEU A 32 -6.42 0.57 -7.62
C LEU A 32 -6.83 -0.09 -6.30
N GLY A 33 -7.71 0.53 -5.50
CA GLY A 33 -8.19 -0.03 -4.24
C GLY A 33 -7.12 -0.17 -3.16
N ILE A 34 -6.12 0.71 -3.15
CA ILE A 34 -4.98 0.75 -2.21
C ILE A 34 -5.39 1.44 -0.89
N ILE A 35 -6.52 2.13 -0.87
CA ILE A 35 -7.00 2.89 0.30
C ILE A 35 -7.31 1.94 1.48
N PRO A 36 -6.86 2.26 2.71
CA PRO A 36 -7.25 1.50 3.90
C PRO A 36 -8.78 1.42 4.05
N GLY A 37 -9.29 0.25 4.44
CA GLY A 37 -10.72 0.05 4.66
C GLY A 37 -11.58 -0.17 3.42
N SER A 38 -11.03 -0.07 2.20
CA SER A 38 -11.76 -0.33 0.95
C SER A 38 -11.95 -1.85 0.67
N GLY A 39 -12.27 -2.64 1.68
CA GLY A 39 -12.55 -4.07 1.51
C GLY A 39 -13.90 -4.29 0.83
N LEU A 40 -14.02 -5.29 -0.04
CA LEU A 40 -15.31 -5.70 -0.59
C LEU A 40 -16.15 -6.36 0.52
N LYS A 41 -17.36 -5.86 0.76
CA LYS A 41 -18.35 -6.54 1.61
C LYS A 41 -19.35 -7.27 0.74
N LYS A 42 -19.93 -8.35 1.28
CA LYS A 42 -20.96 -9.13 0.57
C LYS A 42 -22.16 -8.24 0.26
N GLY A 43 -22.54 -8.17 -1.02
CA GLY A 43 -23.65 -7.34 -1.50
C GLY A 43 -23.29 -5.91 -1.87
N GLU A 44 -22.03 -5.48 -1.68
CA GLU A 44 -21.55 -4.16 -2.12
C GLU A 44 -20.76 -4.28 -3.43
N THR A 45 -20.84 -3.25 -4.28
CA THR A 45 -19.98 -3.12 -5.45
C THR A 45 -18.62 -2.55 -5.05
N ALA A 46 -17.53 -3.06 -5.65
CA ALA A 46 -16.21 -2.51 -5.42
C ALA A 46 -16.10 -1.14 -6.10
N GLY A 47 -15.85 -0.08 -5.33
CA GLY A 47 -15.54 1.26 -5.87
C GLY A 47 -14.16 1.39 -6.51
N TYR A 48 -13.55 0.27 -6.92
CA TYR A 48 -12.19 0.14 -7.44
C TYR A 48 -12.05 -1.10 -8.32
N ASN A 49 -11.00 -1.15 -9.14
CA ASN A 49 -10.75 -2.29 -10.02
C ASN A 49 -10.12 -3.47 -9.25
N LEU A 50 -10.90 -4.54 -9.04
CA LEU A 50 -10.47 -5.74 -8.32
C LEU A 50 -9.28 -6.45 -8.97
N GLU A 51 -9.29 -6.55 -10.30
CA GLU A 51 -8.23 -7.23 -11.06
C GLU A 51 -6.92 -6.43 -10.97
N ALA A 52 -7.02 -5.11 -11.19
CA ALA A 52 -5.89 -4.20 -11.04
C ALA A 52 -5.28 -4.28 -9.64
N LYS A 53 -6.12 -4.34 -8.61
CA LYS A 53 -5.69 -4.46 -7.21
C LYS A 53 -4.86 -5.73 -6.99
N GLY A 54 -5.33 -6.88 -7.48
CA GLY A 54 -4.60 -8.14 -7.35
C GLY A 54 -3.26 -8.13 -8.10
N ARG A 55 -3.28 -7.74 -9.38
CA ARG A 55 -2.09 -7.78 -10.23
C ARG A 55 -1.02 -6.78 -9.82
N THR A 56 -1.39 -5.54 -9.49
CA THR A 56 -0.40 -4.53 -9.05
C THR A 56 0.19 -4.85 -7.68
N TYR A 57 -0.55 -5.53 -6.80
CA TYR A 57 0.01 -6.04 -5.54
C TYR A 57 1.12 -7.08 -5.78
N ILE A 58 0.94 -7.98 -6.75
CA ILE A 58 1.97 -8.98 -7.11
C ILE A 58 3.24 -8.28 -7.61
N VAL A 59 3.11 -7.31 -8.52
CA VAL A 59 4.26 -6.58 -9.06
C VAL A 59 4.99 -5.77 -7.96
N MET A 60 4.25 -5.15 -7.03
CA MET A 60 4.85 -4.50 -5.87
C MET A 60 5.65 -5.50 -5.02
N ASN A 61 5.11 -6.70 -4.77
CA ASN A 61 5.84 -7.72 -4.02
C ASN A 61 7.14 -8.12 -4.70
N ASN A 62 7.17 -8.24 -6.03
CA ASN A 62 8.40 -8.52 -6.78
C ASN A 62 9.49 -7.46 -6.52
N THR A 63 9.09 -6.19 -6.42
CA THR A 63 9.99 -5.07 -6.10
C THR A 63 10.67 -5.26 -4.75
N ILE A 64 9.91 -5.72 -3.75
CA ILE A 64 10.41 -5.98 -2.40
C ILE A 64 11.31 -7.22 -2.39
N LEU A 65 10.89 -8.30 -3.05
CA LEU A 65 11.64 -9.56 -3.10
C LEU A 65 13.00 -9.38 -3.80
N GLN A 66 13.03 -8.60 -4.87
CA GLN A 66 14.25 -8.29 -5.62
C GLN A 66 15.08 -7.15 -4.99
N LYS A 67 14.63 -6.61 -3.85
CA LYS A 67 15.28 -5.52 -3.11
C LYS A 67 15.74 -4.39 -4.04
N ASP A 68 14.81 -3.75 -4.76
CA ASP A 68 15.16 -2.59 -5.58
C ASP A 68 15.83 -1.51 -4.70
N PRO A 69 17.05 -1.04 -5.02
CA PRO A 69 17.80 -0.15 -4.14
C PRO A 69 17.08 1.16 -3.77
N PHE A 70 16.17 1.63 -4.61
CA PHE A 70 15.45 2.87 -4.35
C PHE A 70 14.18 2.59 -3.54
N TYR A 71 13.35 1.67 -4.03
CA TYR A 71 12.03 1.43 -3.43
C TYR A 71 12.08 0.59 -2.15
N TYR A 72 13.06 -0.30 -2.02
CA TYR A 72 13.22 -1.13 -0.84
C TYR A 72 13.55 -0.30 0.39
N ASP A 73 14.39 0.73 0.24
CA ASP A 73 14.76 1.63 1.33
C ASP A 73 13.55 2.39 1.87
N PHE A 74 12.67 2.89 0.99
CA PHE A 74 11.41 3.52 1.43
C PHE A 74 10.51 2.54 2.18
N TYR A 75 10.46 1.28 1.74
CA TYR A 75 9.70 0.25 2.43
C TYR A 75 10.25 -0.04 3.84
N ILE A 76 11.58 -0.18 3.98
CA ILE A 76 12.22 -0.39 5.28
C ILE A 76 12.04 0.83 6.19
N LYS A 77 12.35 2.04 5.69
CA LYS A 77 12.16 3.29 6.44
C LYS A 77 10.72 3.44 6.93
N LYS A 78 9.74 3.13 6.09
CA LYS A 78 8.33 3.23 6.51
C LYS A 78 7.94 2.17 7.51
N LYS A 79 8.50 0.97 7.40
CA LYS A 79 8.30 -0.10 8.39
C LYS A 79 8.88 0.29 9.76
N LEU A 80 10.10 0.84 9.79
CA LEU A 80 10.74 1.34 11.02
C LEU A 80 9.94 2.51 11.63
N TYR A 81 9.53 3.47 10.80
CA TYR A 81 8.65 4.57 11.24
C TYR A 81 7.38 4.05 11.94
N TYR A 82 6.74 3.00 11.42
CA TYR A 82 5.57 2.42 12.08
C TYR A 82 5.93 1.60 13.34
N GLY A 83 7.11 0.98 13.37
CA GLY A 83 7.65 0.24 14.50
C GLY A 83 7.90 1.15 15.70
N GLU A 84 8.59 2.26 15.48
CA GLU A 84 9.21 3.07 16.53
C GLU A 84 8.43 4.34 16.88
N THR A 85 7.56 4.83 15.98
CA THR A 85 6.93 6.14 16.15
C THR A 85 5.48 6.04 16.63
N ARG A 86 5.16 6.79 17.69
CA ARG A 86 3.80 7.05 18.14
C ARG A 86 3.08 7.95 17.14
N ARG A 87 1.85 7.60 16.75
CA ARG A 87 1.10 8.28 15.68
C ARG A 87 -0.26 8.73 16.17
N ASP A 88 -0.65 9.96 15.89
CA ASP A 88 -2.03 10.41 16.05
C ASP A 88 -2.76 10.26 14.72
N ILE A 89 -3.82 9.45 14.72
CA ILE A 89 -4.68 9.25 13.56
C ILE A 89 -6.10 9.61 13.97
N LYS A 90 -6.53 10.82 13.61
CA LYS A 90 -7.89 11.33 13.87
C LYS A 90 -8.26 11.34 15.37
N GLY A 91 -7.32 11.72 16.24
CA GLY A 91 -7.53 11.75 17.69
C GLY A 91 -7.37 10.40 18.37
N VAL A 92 -7.11 9.33 17.61
CA VAL A 92 -6.73 8.03 18.16
C VAL A 92 -5.22 7.96 18.18
N ILE A 93 -4.68 7.83 19.38
CA ILE A 93 -3.24 7.67 19.58
C ILE A 93 -2.87 6.21 19.36
N TRP A 94 -2.08 5.97 18.34
CA TRP A 94 -1.47 4.68 18.03
C TRP A 94 -0.09 4.59 18.66
N PRO A 95 0.14 3.61 19.57
CA PRO A 95 1.49 3.36 20.06
C PRO A 95 2.40 2.86 18.92
N PRO A 96 3.73 2.96 19.12
CA PRO A 96 4.72 2.25 18.32
C PRO A 96 4.31 0.78 18.14
N PHE A 97 4.52 0.22 16.94
CA PHE A 97 4.21 -1.20 16.73
C PHE A 97 5.12 -2.11 17.54
N ASP A 98 6.32 -1.69 17.92
CA ASP A 98 7.21 -2.50 18.73
C ASP A 98 6.59 -2.77 20.11
N ASP A 99 5.99 -1.76 20.75
CA ASP A 99 5.21 -1.92 21.98
C ASP A 99 4.00 -2.86 21.78
N ILE A 100 3.31 -2.77 20.63
CA ILE A 100 2.17 -3.64 20.28
C ILE A 100 2.63 -5.09 20.03
N LEU A 101 3.85 -5.30 19.57
CA LEU A 101 4.39 -6.65 19.34
C LEU A 101 4.67 -7.34 20.67
N ASP A 102 5.14 -6.59 21.67
CA ASP A 102 5.37 -7.09 23.02
C ASP A 102 4.04 -7.28 23.78
N ASN A 103 3.14 -6.30 23.70
CA ASN A 103 1.81 -6.38 24.27
C ASN A 103 0.71 -5.98 23.25
N PRO A 104 0.08 -6.97 22.57
CA PRO A 104 -0.97 -6.72 21.59
C PRO A 104 -2.20 -5.95 22.11
N GLU A 105 -2.45 -5.97 23.42
CA GLU A 105 -3.61 -5.32 24.04
C GLU A 105 -3.50 -3.80 24.03
N LEU A 106 -2.29 -3.25 23.85
CA LEU A 106 -2.07 -1.81 23.68
C LEU A 106 -2.63 -1.27 22.36
N CYS A 107 -2.93 -2.14 21.40
CA CYS A 107 -3.46 -1.73 20.10
C CYS A 107 -4.93 -1.29 20.23
N PRO A 108 -5.30 -0.07 19.77
CA PRO A 108 -6.68 0.40 19.79
C PRO A 108 -7.67 -0.53 19.08
N ASP A 109 -7.22 -1.22 18.02
CA ASP A 109 -8.02 -2.14 17.22
C ASP A 109 -7.93 -3.61 17.70
N TYR A 110 -7.30 -3.89 18.84
CA TYR A 110 -7.06 -5.27 19.31
C TYR A 110 -8.37 -6.06 19.44
N LEU A 111 -9.38 -5.49 20.10
CA LEU A 111 -10.68 -6.12 20.32
C LEU A 111 -11.38 -6.47 19.01
N GLU A 112 -11.36 -5.54 18.04
CA GLU A 112 -11.92 -5.81 16.72
C GLU A 112 -11.17 -6.92 15.99
N CYS A 113 -9.84 -6.89 16.03
CA CYS A 113 -8.99 -7.90 15.40
C CYS A 113 -9.26 -9.29 15.99
N ALA A 114 -9.29 -9.39 17.32
CA ALA A 114 -9.58 -10.62 18.04
C ALA A 114 -10.98 -11.15 17.69
N LYS A 115 -12.01 -10.29 17.72
CA LYS A 115 -13.40 -10.65 17.36
C LYS A 115 -13.49 -11.22 15.94
N ARG A 116 -12.81 -10.60 14.96
CA ARG A 116 -12.78 -11.10 13.57
C ARG A 116 -12.12 -12.47 13.45
N LEU A 117 -11.02 -12.70 14.17
CA LEU A 117 -10.29 -13.97 14.16
C LEU A 117 -11.08 -15.09 14.83
N ILE A 118 -11.72 -14.81 15.96
CA ILE A 118 -12.62 -15.75 16.66
C ILE A 118 -13.81 -16.10 15.76
N GLY A 119 -14.46 -15.10 15.15
CA GLY A 119 -15.57 -15.32 14.24
C GLY A 119 -15.19 -16.16 13.01
N LYS A 120 -14.00 -15.92 12.43
CA LYS A 120 -13.47 -16.75 11.33
C LYS A 120 -13.20 -18.18 11.78
N ALA A 121 -12.58 -18.35 12.95
CA ALA A 121 -12.27 -19.67 13.51
C ALA A 121 -13.53 -20.49 13.81
N LYS A 122 -14.58 -19.85 14.35
CA LYS A 122 -15.90 -20.47 14.58
C LYS A 122 -16.53 -20.96 13.27
N ARG A 123 -16.49 -20.16 12.20
CA ARG A 123 -17.02 -20.55 10.88
C ARG A 123 -16.26 -21.72 10.26
N GLU A 124 -14.96 -21.79 10.49
CA GLU A 124 -14.07 -22.81 9.92
C GLU A 124 -13.91 -24.04 10.86
N GLY A 125 -14.64 -24.10 11.98
CA GLY A 125 -14.56 -25.23 12.92
C GLY A 125 -13.19 -25.44 13.57
N ARG A 126 -12.37 -24.39 13.69
CA ARG A 126 -10.99 -24.48 14.20
C ARG A 126 -10.76 -23.59 15.41
N LYS A 127 -9.64 -23.79 16.10
CA LYS A 127 -9.22 -22.93 17.22
C LYS A 127 -8.85 -21.51 16.73
N PRO A 128 -9.23 -20.45 17.48
CA PRO A 128 -8.82 -19.08 17.18
C PRO A 128 -7.29 -18.94 17.20
N LYS A 129 -6.76 -18.22 16.21
CA LYS A 129 -5.33 -17.86 16.17
C LYS A 129 -5.14 -16.49 16.83
N LYS A 130 -3.98 -16.26 17.44
CA LYS A 130 -3.59 -14.93 17.94
C LYS A 130 -3.48 -13.94 16.76
N PRO A 131 -3.80 -12.65 16.96
CA PRO A 131 -3.55 -11.62 15.96
C PRO A 131 -2.08 -11.55 15.56
N SER A 132 -1.81 -11.47 14.27
CA SER A 132 -0.44 -11.36 13.74
C SER A 132 -0.06 -9.89 13.53
N CYS A 133 0.22 -9.17 14.64
CA CYS A 133 0.61 -7.75 14.62
C CYS A 133 1.84 -7.50 13.73
N LYS A 134 2.80 -8.44 13.69
CA LYS A 134 3.98 -8.37 12.80
C LYS A 134 3.61 -8.35 11.33
N ALA A 135 2.64 -9.19 10.93
CA ALA A 135 2.14 -9.19 9.56
C ALA A 135 1.34 -7.91 9.25
N HIS A 136 0.63 -7.36 10.23
CA HIS A 136 -0.08 -6.09 10.08
C HIS A 136 0.91 -4.94 9.80
N LEU A 137 1.94 -4.76 10.63
CA LEU A 137 3.02 -3.80 10.43
C LEU A 137 3.61 -3.91 9.01
N ASN A 138 3.94 -5.14 8.60
CA ASN A 138 4.48 -5.43 7.28
C ASN A 138 3.53 -5.02 6.15
N ASN A 139 2.23 -5.31 6.30
CA ASN A 139 1.20 -4.96 5.31
C ASN A 139 0.96 -3.45 5.23
N MET A 140 1.11 -2.70 6.32
CA MET A 140 1.05 -1.25 6.30
C MET A 140 2.19 -0.66 5.47
N ALA A 141 3.42 -1.11 5.69
CA ALA A 141 4.59 -0.69 4.91
C ALA A 141 4.46 -1.08 3.43
N ARG A 142 3.96 -2.29 3.13
CA ARG A 142 3.67 -2.72 1.76
C ARG A 142 2.63 -1.85 1.07
N ARG A 143 1.54 -1.50 1.76
CA ARG A 143 0.50 -0.62 1.20
C ARG A 143 1.03 0.78 0.91
N TYR A 144 1.88 1.32 1.79
CA TYR A 144 2.57 2.58 1.54
C TYR A 144 3.42 2.50 0.26
N LEU A 145 4.28 1.47 0.14
CA LEU A 145 5.12 1.30 -1.04
C LEU A 145 4.28 1.13 -2.32
N TRP A 146 3.23 0.34 -2.26
CA TRP A 146 2.31 0.13 -3.37
C TRP A 146 1.68 1.46 -3.84
N GLY A 147 1.24 2.28 -2.89
CA GLY A 147 0.74 3.62 -3.18
C GLY A 147 1.79 4.52 -3.81
N LEU A 148 3.05 4.43 -3.38
CA LEU A 148 4.17 5.19 -3.94
C LEU A 148 4.43 4.79 -5.40
N LEU A 149 4.58 3.48 -5.67
CA LEU A 149 4.78 2.94 -7.02
C LEU A 149 3.63 3.32 -7.97
N ALA A 150 2.38 3.23 -7.51
CA ALA A 150 1.22 3.63 -8.29
C ALA A 150 1.21 5.13 -8.62
N SER A 151 1.63 5.96 -7.66
CA SER A 151 1.73 7.41 -7.85
C SER A 151 2.81 7.76 -8.87
N HIS A 152 3.98 7.12 -8.76
CA HIS A 152 5.10 7.30 -9.68
C HIS A 152 4.74 6.86 -11.11
N ALA A 153 4.12 5.69 -11.27
CA ALA A 153 3.69 5.20 -12.58
C ALA A 153 2.71 6.18 -13.25
N ALA A 154 1.70 6.66 -12.52
CA ALA A 154 0.74 7.62 -13.05
C ALA A 154 1.38 8.97 -13.41
N GLN A 155 2.33 9.44 -12.61
CA GLN A 155 3.08 10.66 -12.92
C GLN A 155 3.88 10.52 -14.21
N ILE A 156 4.69 9.45 -14.33
CA ILE A 156 5.52 9.19 -15.52
C ILE A 156 4.65 9.10 -16.78
N MET A 157 3.51 8.41 -16.70
CA MET A 157 2.58 8.30 -17.82
C MET A 157 2.00 9.64 -18.24
N ARG A 158 1.71 10.53 -17.28
CA ARG A 158 1.22 11.88 -17.57
C ARG A 158 2.31 12.76 -18.16
N GLU A 159 3.52 12.71 -17.62
CA GLU A 159 4.68 13.42 -18.17
C GLU A 159 4.94 13.01 -19.62
N ALA A 160 4.90 11.71 -19.92
CA ALA A 160 5.07 11.18 -21.28
C ALA A 160 3.98 11.66 -22.27
N LEU A 161 2.79 12.02 -21.77
CA LEU A 161 1.67 12.53 -22.57
C LEU A 161 1.57 14.06 -22.55
N ASN A 162 2.57 14.76 -22.01
CA ASN A 162 2.56 16.22 -21.82
C ASN A 162 1.33 16.71 -21.02
N LEU A 163 0.85 15.91 -20.08
CA LEU A 163 -0.25 16.27 -19.19
C LEU A 163 0.28 16.91 -17.89
N PRO A 164 -0.45 17.87 -17.28
CA PRO A 164 -0.01 18.52 -16.05
C PRO A 164 0.23 17.54 -14.89
N VAL A 165 1.30 17.74 -14.13
CA VAL A 165 1.68 16.88 -12.99
C VAL A 165 1.88 17.65 -11.67
N ASP A 166 1.52 18.93 -11.63
CA ASP A 166 1.71 19.78 -10.45
C ASP A 166 1.01 19.21 -9.21
N ASN A 167 -0.18 18.63 -9.40
CA ASN A 167 -0.93 17.95 -8.34
C ASN A 167 -0.20 16.73 -7.73
N TYR A 168 0.74 16.12 -8.44
CA TYR A 168 1.58 15.06 -7.88
C TYR A 168 2.70 15.62 -7.01
N LYS A 169 3.26 16.76 -7.42
CA LYS A 169 4.39 17.44 -6.78
C LYS A 169 3.97 18.30 -5.59
N ALA A 170 2.70 18.71 -5.53
CA ALA A 170 2.14 19.58 -4.48
C ALA A 170 2.00 18.93 -3.09
N HIS A 171 2.28 17.62 -2.95
CA HIS A 171 2.18 16.94 -1.66
C HIS A 171 3.39 17.24 -0.77
N GLU A 172 3.15 17.54 0.50
CA GLU A 172 4.21 17.64 1.51
C GLU A 172 5.00 16.32 1.60
N GLY A 173 6.33 16.40 1.57
CA GLY A 173 7.20 15.23 1.55
C GLY A 173 7.14 14.45 0.23
N TYR A 174 6.88 15.14 -0.89
CA TYR A 174 6.91 14.56 -2.23
C TYR A 174 8.20 13.79 -2.49
N ILE A 175 8.04 12.55 -2.98
CA ILE A 175 9.13 11.69 -3.44
C ILE A 175 8.93 11.54 -4.94
N GLY A 176 9.96 11.90 -5.70
CA GLY A 176 9.92 11.79 -7.16
C GLY A 176 10.06 10.35 -7.66
N PRO A 177 9.55 10.05 -8.87
CA PRO A 177 9.82 8.78 -9.52
C PRO A 177 11.32 8.57 -9.71
N LYS A 178 11.78 7.33 -9.52
CA LYS A 178 13.12 6.91 -9.95
C LYS A 178 13.16 6.98 -11.48
N LEU A 179 13.67 8.08 -12.01
CA LEU A 179 13.96 8.19 -13.43
C LEU A 179 15.03 7.16 -13.79
N ILE A 180 14.80 6.43 -14.87
CA ILE A 180 15.85 5.63 -15.49
C ILE A 180 16.77 6.68 -16.11
N LYS A 181 17.92 6.94 -15.48
CA LYS A 181 18.97 7.77 -16.10
C LYS A 181 19.18 7.26 -17.52
N ASP A 182 19.03 8.19 -18.45
CA ASP A 182 19.41 8.23 -19.86
C ASP A 182 19.68 6.86 -20.51
N TRP A 183 18.79 6.49 -21.43
CA TRP A 183 19.05 5.47 -22.43
C TRP A 183 19.98 6.03 -23.50
#